data_AF-A0A5J5PJ67-F1
#
_entry.id   AF-A0A5J5PJ67-F1
#
_cell.length_a   1.000
_cell.length_b   1.000
_cell.length_c   1.000
_cell.angle_alpha   90.00
_cell.angle_beta   90.00
_cell.angle_gamma   90.00
#
_symmetry.space_group_name_H-M   'P 1'
#
loop_
_entity.id
_entity.type
_entity.pdbx_description
1 polymer ?
#
loop_
_entity_poly.entity_id
_entity_poly.type
_entity_poly.pdbx_seq_one_letter_code
_entity_poly.pdbx_strand_id
1 'polypeptide(L)'
;MFHKRTRSSKTTLENLIVVEEEVKERFDSSFKHQPMMPEKGFNLKSNDVMVVPVPIRKIINALKWERFYDARSLPDDVLVREFYASLTTQDATEVTIRKKKVPLTSKSINDLFNLPDVEEDEYYPMMSNINWDFLQQVLDVVTNLGPQWIIRKYRSHSCQREYLKSIGKVWFYFVRYSFMPISHSSTISMKRMLSLYAILTEKSINVGKIILKEIHDCAKKKAESAYFPSLTTSLCLRACVKTQENLKGRYV
;
A
#
# COMPACT_ATOMS: atom_id res chain seq x y z
N MET A 1 48.80 7.02 30.94
CA MET A 1 48.08 7.41 29.72
C MET A 1 47.42 6.17 29.13
N PHE A 2 46.09 6.01 29.28
CA PHE A 2 45.37 4.86 28.72
C PHE A 2 44.95 5.18 27.28
N HIS A 3 45.46 4.41 26.32
CA HIS A 3 45.00 4.45 24.95
C HIS A 3 43.55 3.94 24.85
N LYS A 4 42.60 4.85 24.65
CA LYS A 4 41.25 4.51 24.18
C LYS A 4 41.36 4.01 22.74
N ARG A 5 41.31 2.67 22.57
CA ARG A 5 41.14 2.03 21.26
C ARG A 5 39.77 2.41 20.69
N THR A 6 39.80 3.08 19.55
CA THR A 6 38.70 3.27 18.59
C THR A 6 38.23 1.90 18.07
N ARG A 7 37.29 1.25 18.79
CA ARG A 7 36.69 -0.03 18.38
C ARG A 7 35.29 0.13 17.74
N SER A 8 34.71 1.33 17.76
CA SER A 8 33.32 1.57 17.33
C SER A 8 33.13 1.66 15.82
N SER A 9 34.14 2.10 15.07
CA SER A 9 34.02 2.35 13.62
C SER A 9 34.05 1.07 12.77
N LYS A 10 34.81 0.06 13.21
CA LYS A 10 35.05 -1.17 12.43
C LYS A 10 33.82 -2.08 12.38
N THR A 11 33.17 -2.27 13.53
CA THR A 11 31.93 -3.05 13.66
C THR A 11 30.76 -2.42 12.90
N THR A 12 30.70 -1.08 12.86
CA THR A 12 29.65 -0.37 12.11
C THR A 12 29.82 -0.54 10.59
N LEU A 13 31.07 -0.52 10.10
CA LEU A 13 31.38 -0.71 8.69
C LEU A 13 31.17 -2.16 8.25
N GLU A 14 31.60 -3.13 9.05
CA GLU A 14 31.36 -4.57 8.79
C GLU A 14 29.87 -4.87 8.71
N ASN A 15 29.05 -4.32 9.64
CA ASN A 15 27.60 -4.48 9.59
C ASN A 15 26.97 -3.82 8.35
N LEU A 16 27.46 -2.65 7.92
CA LEU A 16 26.99 -1.99 6.70
C LEU A 16 27.28 -2.82 5.44
N ILE A 17 28.47 -3.40 5.34
CA ILE A 17 28.87 -4.23 4.20
C ILE A 17 28.00 -5.49 4.14
N VAL A 18 27.77 -6.17 5.27
CA VAL A 18 26.92 -7.37 5.32
C VAL A 18 25.48 -7.05 4.89
N VAL A 19 24.93 -5.91 5.32
CA VAL A 19 23.59 -5.46 4.89
C VAL A 19 23.57 -5.13 3.39
N GLU A 20 24.59 -4.45 2.86
CA GLU A 20 24.66 -4.16 1.41
C GLU A 20 24.76 -5.44 0.55
N GLU A 21 25.52 -6.45 1.01
CA GLU A 21 25.60 -7.76 0.36
C GLU A 21 24.27 -8.51 0.40
N GLU A 22 23.60 -8.56 1.56
CA GLU A 22 22.29 -9.22 1.71
C GLU A 22 21.24 -8.56 0.81
N VAL A 23 21.20 -7.23 0.75
CA VAL A 23 20.28 -6.47 -0.12
C VAL A 23 20.56 -6.79 -1.59
N LYS A 24 21.83 -6.87 -1.99
CA LYS A 24 22.22 -7.19 -3.35
C LYS A 24 21.79 -8.62 -3.74
N GLU A 25 22.03 -9.59 -2.87
CA GLU A 25 21.59 -10.97 -3.09
C GLU A 25 20.06 -11.08 -3.18
N ARG A 26 19.33 -10.37 -2.32
CA ARG A 26 17.87 -10.29 -2.39
C ARG A 26 17.40 -9.70 -3.70
N PHE A 27 18.04 -8.61 -4.15
CA PHE A 27 17.74 -7.97 -5.42
C PHE A 27 17.89 -8.94 -6.58
N ASP A 28 19.07 -9.58 -6.69
CA ASP A 28 19.40 -10.47 -7.79
C ASP A 28 18.56 -11.75 -7.80
N SER A 29 18.29 -12.34 -6.63
CA SER A 29 17.58 -13.63 -6.51
C SER A 29 16.06 -13.53 -6.57
N SER A 30 15.47 -12.48 -6.00
CA SER A 30 14.04 -12.46 -5.68
C SER A 30 13.28 -11.30 -6.34
N PHE A 31 13.95 -10.18 -6.65
CA PHE A 31 13.29 -8.95 -7.08
C PHE A 31 13.61 -8.52 -8.51
N LYS A 32 14.72 -8.97 -9.08
CA LYS A 32 15.21 -8.58 -10.42
C LYS A 32 14.18 -8.75 -11.54
N HIS A 33 13.34 -9.78 -11.46
CA HIS A 33 12.31 -10.09 -12.46
C HIS A 33 10.90 -10.09 -11.88
N GLN A 34 10.73 -9.60 -10.65
CA GLN A 34 9.42 -9.59 -10.02
C GLN A 34 8.47 -8.65 -10.78
N PRO A 35 7.28 -9.11 -11.19
CA PRO A 35 6.26 -8.26 -11.78
C PRO A 35 5.76 -7.22 -10.77
N MET A 36 5.18 -6.14 -11.27
CA MET A 36 4.63 -5.07 -10.43
C MET A 36 3.13 -4.99 -10.61
N MET A 37 2.41 -4.80 -9.50
CA MET A 37 0.99 -4.57 -9.56
C MET A 37 0.73 -3.07 -9.61
N PRO A 38 0.32 -2.51 -10.78
CA PRO A 38 0.18 -1.07 -10.92
C PRO A 38 -0.97 -0.54 -10.08
N GLU A 39 -0.73 0.59 -9.43
CA GLU A 39 -1.77 1.32 -8.72
C GLU A 39 -2.67 2.07 -9.71
N LYS A 40 -3.97 2.15 -9.41
CA LYS A 40 -4.95 2.77 -10.29
C LYS A 40 -5.91 3.66 -9.51
N GLY A 41 -5.91 4.94 -9.85
CA GLY A 41 -6.96 5.88 -9.48
C GLY A 41 -8.20 5.73 -10.37
N PHE A 42 -9.16 6.63 -10.22
CA PHE A 42 -10.36 6.64 -11.09
C PHE A 42 -10.13 7.19 -12.51
N ASN A 43 -8.93 7.74 -12.79
CA ASN A 43 -8.54 8.36 -14.06
C ASN A 43 -9.67 9.11 -14.77
N LEU A 44 -10.01 10.29 -14.25
CA LEU A 44 -11.13 11.11 -14.74
C LEU A 44 -10.69 12.13 -15.79
N LYS A 45 -9.47 12.00 -16.33
CA LYS A 45 -8.95 12.85 -17.41
C LYS A 45 -9.30 12.23 -18.75
N SER A 46 -10.51 12.52 -19.22
CA SER A 46 -10.87 12.49 -20.64
C SER A 46 -11.38 13.89 -20.98
N ASN A 47 -11.09 14.35 -22.19
CA ASN A 47 -11.56 15.62 -22.75
C ASN A 47 -13.10 15.67 -22.94
N ASP A 48 -13.81 14.63 -22.53
CA ASP A 48 -15.24 14.66 -22.27
C ASP A 48 -15.47 14.83 -20.77
N VAL A 49 -16.18 15.90 -20.39
CA VAL A 49 -16.51 16.28 -19.01
C VAL A 49 -17.38 15.22 -18.33
N MET A 50 -16.81 14.06 -18.02
CA MET A 50 -17.41 13.07 -17.12
C MET A 50 -17.15 13.56 -15.71
N VAL A 51 -18.05 14.43 -15.24
CA VAL A 51 -18.13 14.83 -13.83
C VAL A 51 -18.17 13.56 -12.98
N VAL A 52 -17.23 13.43 -12.02
CA VAL A 52 -17.27 12.36 -11.02
C VAL A 52 -18.70 12.23 -10.49
N PRO A 53 -19.35 11.05 -10.62
CA PRO A 53 -20.71 10.85 -10.14
C PRO A 53 -20.85 11.36 -8.71
N VAL A 54 -21.92 12.11 -8.43
CA VAL A 54 -22.13 12.78 -7.13
C VAL A 54 -21.92 11.83 -5.93
N PRO A 55 -22.40 10.57 -5.94
CA PRO A 55 -22.16 9.64 -4.84
C PRO A 55 -20.67 9.33 -4.59
N ILE A 56 -19.86 9.24 -5.66
CA ILE A 56 -18.42 8.99 -5.56
C ILE A 56 -17.72 10.23 -5.02
N ARG A 57 -18.05 11.41 -5.55
CA ARG A 57 -17.48 12.69 -5.10
C ARG A 57 -17.77 12.97 -3.63
N LYS A 58 -18.98 12.67 -3.17
CA LYS A 58 -19.38 12.83 -1.76
C LYS A 58 -18.45 12.05 -0.84
N ILE A 59 -18.21 10.78 -1.14
CA ILE A 59 -17.33 9.90 -0.36
C ILE A 59 -15.87 10.39 -0.42
N ILE A 60 -15.39 10.78 -1.61
CA ILE A 60 -14.02 11.34 -1.77
C ILE A 60 -13.83 12.53 -0.83
N ASN A 61 -14.78 13.47 -0.81
CA ASN A 61 -14.69 14.66 0.02
C ASN A 61 -14.83 14.33 1.51
N ALA A 62 -15.75 13.43 1.87
CA ALA A 62 -15.97 13.00 3.26
C ALA A 62 -14.71 12.36 3.86
N LEU A 63 -14.00 11.55 3.06
CA LEU A 63 -12.78 10.86 3.47
C LEU A 63 -11.51 11.69 3.24
N LYS A 64 -11.62 12.89 2.64
CA LYS A 64 -10.49 13.77 2.25
C LYS A 64 -9.48 13.08 1.33
N TRP A 65 -9.99 12.38 0.32
CA TRP A 65 -9.19 11.57 -0.61
C TRP A 65 -8.89 12.28 -1.93
N GLU A 66 -9.00 13.60 -1.99
CA GLU A 66 -9.00 14.37 -3.24
C GLU A 66 -7.74 14.18 -4.08
N ARG A 67 -6.57 14.01 -3.43
CA ARG A 67 -5.31 13.67 -4.11
C ARG A 67 -5.07 12.17 -4.22
N PHE A 68 -5.77 11.38 -3.42
CA PHE A 68 -5.57 9.94 -3.35
C PHE A 68 -6.30 9.19 -4.46
N TYR A 69 -7.46 9.68 -4.90
CA TYR A 69 -8.25 9.06 -5.97
C TYR A 69 -7.71 9.29 -7.39
N ASP A 70 -6.75 10.21 -7.54
CA ASP A 70 -6.15 10.61 -8.81
C ASP A 70 -5.29 9.51 -9.45
N ALA A 71 -5.03 9.67 -10.75
CA ALA A 71 -4.10 8.82 -11.48
C ALA A 71 -2.70 8.89 -10.87
N ARG A 72 -2.02 7.75 -10.84
CA ARG A 72 -0.67 7.62 -10.28
C ARG A 72 0.38 7.96 -11.34
N SER A 73 1.55 8.45 -10.88
CA SER A 73 2.72 8.62 -11.74
C SER A 73 3.23 7.27 -12.23
N LEU A 74 4.02 7.27 -13.30
CA LEU A 74 4.70 6.05 -13.73
C LEU A 74 5.76 5.65 -12.68
N PRO A 75 5.88 4.34 -12.36
CA PRO A 75 6.90 3.87 -11.45
C PRO A 75 8.30 3.85 -12.08
N ASP A 76 9.34 3.98 -11.25
CA ASP A 76 10.72 3.63 -11.61
C ASP A 76 10.99 2.20 -11.13
N ASP A 77 10.97 1.25 -12.07
CA ASP A 77 11.08 -0.17 -11.76
C ASP A 77 12.35 -0.52 -10.98
N VAL A 78 13.45 0.19 -11.24
CA VAL A 78 14.72 -0.06 -10.56
C VAL A 78 14.63 0.39 -9.11
N LEU A 79 14.08 1.58 -8.85
CA LEU A 79 13.90 2.07 -7.48
C LEU A 79 12.93 1.20 -6.68
N VAL A 80 11.85 0.71 -7.30
CA VAL A 80 10.91 -0.18 -6.62
C VAL A 80 11.59 -1.48 -6.18
N ARG A 81 12.40 -2.08 -7.06
CA ARG A 81 13.12 -3.33 -6.74
C ARG A 81 14.21 -3.11 -5.69
N GLU A 82 14.98 -2.02 -5.78
CA GLU A 82 15.95 -1.65 -4.74
C GLU A 82 15.25 -1.47 -3.39
N PHE A 83 14.11 -0.77 -3.38
CA PHE A 83 13.34 -0.54 -2.16
C PHE A 83 12.87 -1.84 -1.49
N TYR A 84 12.26 -2.75 -2.25
CA TYR A 84 11.80 -4.02 -1.71
C TYR A 84 12.94 -4.94 -1.28
N ALA A 85 14.07 -4.93 -2.00
CA ALA A 85 15.27 -5.66 -1.60
C ALA A 85 15.83 -5.14 -0.27
N SER A 86 15.85 -3.82 -0.08
CA SER A 86 16.31 -3.12 1.14
C SER A 86 15.37 -3.25 2.34
N LEU A 87 14.17 -3.79 2.17
CA LEU A 87 13.18 -4.02 3.23
C LEU A 87 13.46 -5.34 3.98
N THR A 88 14.53 -5.36 4.77
CA THR A 88 15.03 -6.58 5.44
C THR A 88 14.33 -6.89 6.76
N THR A 89 13.82 -5.88 7.48
CA THR A 89 13.13 -6.06 8.76
C THR A 89 11.61 -5.90 8.63
N GLN A 90 10.86 -6.62 9.46
CA GLN A 90 9.39 -6.70 9.36
C GLN A 90 8.68 -5.40 9.77
N ASP A 91 9.33 -4.58 10.61
CA ASP A 91 8.78 -3.32 11.13
C ASP A 91 9.67 -2.13 10.74
N ALA A 92 10.33 -2.22 9.59
CA ALA A 92 11.19 -1.17 9.06
C ALA A 92 10.41 0.14 8.90
N THR A 93 10.74 1.14 9.71
CA THR A 93 10.17 2.50 9.58
C THR A 93 10.94 3.39 8.61
N GLU A 94 12.08 2.90 8.12
CA GLU A 94 12.93 3.54 7.13
C GLU A 94 13.63 2.49 6.27
N VAL A 95 13.92 2.84 5.02
CA VAL A 95 14.66 1.99 4.06
C VAL A 95 15.85 2.77 3.53
N THR A 96 17.04 2.18 3.50
CA THR A 96 18.23 2.84 2.94
C THR A 96 18.41 2.44 1.48
N ILE A 97 18.34 3.42 0.58
CA ILE A 97 18.49 3.24 -0.87
C ILE A 97 19.52 4.23 -1.38
N ARG A 98 20.58 3.75 -2.04
CA ARG A 98 21.66 4.59 -2.59
C ARG A 98 22.19 5.62 -1.58
N LYS A 99 22.39 5.17 -0.32
CA LYS A 99 22.86 5.98 0.82
C LYS A 99 21.88 7.09 1.27
N LYS A 100 20.62 7.03 0.85
CA LYS A 100 19.54 7.90 1.33
C LYS A 100 18.56 7.11 2.19
N LYS A 101 18.13 7.71 3.29
CA LYS A 101 17.09 7.15 4.15
C LYS A 101 15.73 7.57 3.62
N VAL A 102 14.91 6.60 3.25
CA VAL A 102 13.54 6.77 2.76
C VAL A 102 12.59 6.45 3.91
N PRO A 103 11.84 7.42 4.45
CA PRO A 103 10.87 7.15 5.51
C PRO A 103 9.72 6.26 5.05
N LEU A 104 9.46 5.19 5.79
CA LEU A 104 8.38 4.23 5.56
C LEU A 104 7.50 4.12 6.81
N THR A 105 6.59 5.08 6.98
CA THR A 105 5.62 5.12 8.08
C THR A 105 4.22 5.41 7.55
N SER A 106 3.18 5.16 8.36
CA SER A 106 1.82 5.55 7.98
C SER A 106 1.75 7.04 7.66
N LYS A 107 2.43 7.86 8.47
CA LYS A 107 2.55 9.30 8.26
C LYS A 107 3.22 9.66 6.94
N SER A 108 4.38 9.07 6.60
CA SER A 108 5.07 9.41 5.33
C SER A 108 4.22 9.07 4.10
N ILE A 109 3.40 8.01 4.19
CA ILE A 109 2.42 7.63 3.17
C ILE A 109 1.23 8.61 3.15
N ASN A 110 0.66 8.95 4.31
CA ASN A 110 -0.46 9.88 4.40
C ASN A 110 -0.07 11.27 3.85
N ASP A 111 1.10 11.77 4.24
CA ASP A 111 1.67 13.04 3.76
C ASP A 111 1.90 13.05 2.24
N LEU A 112 2.08 11.89 1.59
CA LEU A 112 2.23 11.79 0.14
C LEU A 112 0.96 12.20 -0.60
N PHE A 113 -0.19 11.84 -0.04
CA PHE A 113 -1.49 12.08 -0.65
C PHE A 113 -2.32 13.11 0.11
N ASN A 114 -1.73 13.83 1.07
CA ASN A 114 -2.41 14.80 1.93
C ASN A 114 -3.63 14.19 2.66
N LEU A 115 -3.45 12.97 3.16
CA LEU A 115 -4.49 12.20 3.84
C LEU A 115 -4.51 12.49 5.34
N PRO A 116 -5.67 12.33 6.01
CA PRO A 116 -5.75 12.38 7.47
C PRO A 116 -4.89 11.29 8.12
N ASP A 117 -4.01 11.68 9.03
CA ASP A 117 -3.24 10.75 9.86
C ASP A 117 -3.97 10.52 11.20
N VAL A 118 -5.06 9.76 11.15
CA VAL A 118 -5.88 9.44 12.33
C VAL A 118 -5.25 8.25 13.03
N GLU A 119 -4.75 8.45 14.26
CA GLU A 119 -4.13 7.36 15.02
C GLU A 119 -5.15 6.26 15.36
N GLU A 120 -6.32 6.64 15.85
CA GLU A 120 -7.43 5.75 16.15
C GLU A 120 -8.55 5.95 15.13
N ASP A 121 -8.40 5.32 13.97
CA ASP A 121 -9.46 5.30 12.95
C ASP A 121 -10.60 4.36 13.35
N GLU A 122 -11.73 4.44 12.64
CA GLU A 122 -12.86 3.54 12.88
C GLU A 122 -12.67 2.16 12.23
N TYR A 123 -11.79 2.03 11.24
CA TYR A 123 -11.59 0.79 10.48
C TYR A 123 -10.92 -0.33 11.29
N TYR A 124 -9.80 -0.06 11.98
CA TYR A 124 -9.11 -1.11 12.74
C TYR A 124 -9.95 -1.65 13.91
N PRO A 125 -10.67 -0.83 14.69
CA PRO A 125 -11.61 -1.31 15.71
C PRO A 125 -12.69 -2.25 15.15
N MET A 126 -13.19 -2.00 13.93
CA MET A 126 -14.14 -2.90 13.25
C MET A 126 -13.54 -4.28 12.99
N MET A 127 -12.23 -4.38 12.74
CA MET A 127 -11.55 -5.66 12.54
C MET A 127 -11.39 -6.45 13.85
N SER A 128 -11.32 -5.78 14.99
CA SER A 128 -11.14 -6.41 16.30
C SER A 128 -12.46 -6.87 16.93
N ASN A 129 -13.55 -6.14 16.68
CA ASN A 129 -14.87 -6.36 17.31
C ASN A 129 -15.86 -7.07 16.39
N ILE A 130 -15.40 -8.09 15.66
CA ILE A 130 -16.24 -8.80 14.68
C ILE A 130 -17.20 -9.77 15.39
N ASN A 131 -18.49 -9.57 15.16
CA ASN A 131 -19.56 -10.51 15.49
C ASN A 131 -20.44 -10.79 14.24
N TRP A 132 -21.34 -11.76 14.34
CA TRP A 132 -22.16 -12.19 13.19
C TRP A 132 -23.13 -11.10 12.72
N ASP A 133 -23.76 -10.38 13.65
CA ASP A 133 -24.70 -9.31 13.32
C ASP A 133 -24.03 -8.18 12.54
N PHE A 134 -22.82 -7.80 12.95
CA PHE A 134 -22.01 -6.81 12.25
C PHE A 134 -21.59 -7.32 10.86
N LEU A 135 -21.21 -8.59 10.74
CA LEU A 135 -20.89 -9.18 9.44
C LEU A 135 -22.10 -9.19 8.50
N GLN A 136 -23.31 -9.41 9.02
CA GLN A 136 -24.54 -9.32 8.23
C GLN A 136 -24.80 -7.88 7.79
N GLN A 137 -24.66 -6.90 8.70
CA GLN A 137 -24.76 -5.47 8.36
C GLN A 137 -23.78 -5.07 7.25
N VAL A 138 -22.54 -5.56 7.30
CA VAL A 138 -21.53 -5.33 6.25
C VAL A 138 -21.99 -5.87 4.90
N LEU A 139 -22.57 -7.07 4.85
CA LEU A 139 -23.14 -7.62 3.61
C LEU A 139 -24.27 -6.73 3.10
N ASP A 140 -25.24 -6.40 3.95
CA ASP A 140 -26.45 -5.66 3.56
C ASP A 140 -26.12 -4.27 2.98
N VAL A 141 -25.08 -3.62 3.51
CA VAL A 141 -24.59 -2.33 3.00
C VAL A 141 -23.87 -2.51 1.66
N VAL A 142 -22.98 -3.50 1.54
CA VAL A 142 -22.03 -3.62 0.42
C VAL A 142 -22.61 -4.37 -0.80
N THR A 143 -23.62 -5.23 -0.59
CA THR A 143 -24.12 -6.18 -1.59
C THR A 143 -25.63 -6.07 -1.84
N ASN A 144 -26.09 -6.54 -3.01
CA ASN A 144 -27.52 -6.68 -3.29
C ASN A 144 -28.15 -7.77 -2.38
N LEU A 145 -29.47 -7.91 -2.37
CA LEU A 145 -30.14 -8.95 -1.59
C LEU A 145 -29.74 -10.37 -2.06
N GLY A 146 -29.69 -11.32 -1.11
CA GLY A 146 -29.43 -12.75 -1.38
C GLY A 146 -28.03 -13.33 -1.06
N PRO A 147 -26.92 -12.58 -0.95
CA PRO A 147 -25.61 -13.17 -0.71
C PRO A 147 -25.47 -13.62 0.75
N GLN A 148 -24.69 -14.68 0.91
CA GLN A 148 -24.24 -15.17 2.22
C GLN A 148 -22.71 -15.15 2.29
N TRP A 149 -22.17 -15.07 3.49
CA TRP A 149 -20.74 -15.28 3.71
C TRP A 149 -20.36 -16.71 3.35
N ILE A 150 -19.37 -16.86 2.49
CA ILE A 150 -18.65 -18.12 2.32
C ILE A 150 -17.78 -18.29 3.58
N ILE A 151 -18.22 -19.16 4.48
CA ILE A 151 -17.52 -19.48 5.72
C ILE A 151 -16.33 -20.37 5.38
N ARG A 152 -15.13 -19.95 5.79
CA ARG A 152 -13.93 -20.78 5.76
C ARG A 152 -13.39 -20.95 7.18
N LYS A 153 -12.50 -21.93 7.36
CA LYS A 153 -11.80 -22.15 8.64
C LYS A 153 -11.05 -20.88 9.09
N TYR A 154 -10.89 -20.73 10.41
CA TYR A 154 -10.11 -19.64 11.03
C TYR A 154 -10.59 -18.21 10.71
N ARG A 155 -11.91 -17.98 10.73
CA ARG A 155 -12.53 -16.64 10.48
C ARG A 155 -12.20 -16.02 9.12
N SER A 156 -11.80 -16.84 8.15
CA SER A 156 -11.49 -16.39 6.79
C SER A 156 -12.77 -16.33 5.93
N HIS A 157 -13.68 -15.43 6.30
CA HIS A 157 -14.93 -15.25 5.56
C HIS A 157 -14.70 -14.52 4.23
N SER A 158 -15.49 -14.86 3.22
CA SER A 158 -15.43 -14.21 1.91
C SER A 158 -16.82 -14.08 1.27
N CYS A 159 -16.96 -13.19 0.30
CA CYS A 159 -18.20 -12.99 -0.46
C CYS A 159 -17.88 -13.02 -1.97
N GLN A 160 -18.81 -13.49 -2.81
CA GLN A 160 -18.60 -13.42 -4.26
C GLN A 160 -18.77 -11.98 -4.75
N ARG A 161 -17.85 -11.55 -5.63
CA ARG A 161 -17.83 -10.17 -6.17
C ARG A 161 -19.09 -9.82 -6.97
N GLU A 162 -19.73 -10.80 -7.59
CA GLU A 162 -20.92 -10.60 -8.42
C GLU A 162 -22.07 -9.93 -7.67
N TYR A 163 -22.22 -10.22 -6.38
CA TYR A 163 -23.26 -9.67 -5.52
C TYR A 163 -23.01 -8.23 -5.06
N LEU A 164 -21.82 -7.67 -5.26
CA LEU A 164 -21.56 -6.26 -4.93
C LEU A 164 -22.58 -5.33 -5.62
N LYS A 165 -23.08 -4.34 -4.87
CA LYS A 165 -23.82 -3.21 -5.47
C LYS A 165 -22.94 -2.50 -6.49
N SER A 166 -23.53 -1.82 -7.46
CA SER A 166 -22.77 -1.09 -8.50
C SER A 166 -21.74 -0.12 -7.91
N ILE A 167 -22.15 0.67 -6.90
CA ILE A 167 -21.23 1.56 -6.18
C ILE A 167 -20.12 0.80 -5.44
N GLY A 168 -20.45 -0.35 -4.86
CA GLY A 168 -19.48 -1.25 -4.24
C GLY A 168 -18.46 -1.81 -5.23
N LYS A 169 -18.86 -2.13 -6.47
CA LYS A 169 -17.95 -2.59 -7.54
C LYS A 169 -16.94 -1.51 -7.93
N VAL A 170 -17.37 -0.25 -7.99
CA VAL A 170 -16.49 0.90 -8.27
C VAL A 170 -15.47 1.08 -7.15
N TRP A 171 -15.91 1.10 -5.89
CA TRP A 171 -14.99 1.21 -4.76
C TRP A 171 -14.11 -0.02 -4.58
N PHE A 172 -14.60 -1.22 -4.93
CA PHE A 172 -13.78 -2.42 -4.90
C PHE A 172 -12.66 -2.40 -5.93
N TYR A 173 -12.91 -1.84 -7.12
CA TYR A 173 -11.85 -1.58 -8.08
C TYR A 173 -10.78 -0.68 -7.46
N PHE A 174 -11.19 0.43 -6.84
CA PHE A 174 -10.25 1.34 -6.18
C PHE A 174 -9.50 0.67 -5.03
N VAL A 175 -10.19 -0.09 -4.18
CA VAL A 175 -9.58 -0.83 -3.06
C VAL A 175 -8.53 -1.81 -3.57
N ARG A 176 -8.85 -2.57 -4.62
CA ARG A 176 -7.94 -3.56 -5.21
C ARG A 176 -6.64 -2.93 -5.71
N TYR A 177 -6.66 -1.72 -6.25
CA TYR A 177 -5.48 -1.16 -6.90
C TYR A 177 -4.75 -0.10 -6.07
N SER A 178 -5.44 0.59 -5.15
CA SER A 178 -4.87 1.73 -4.43
C SER A 178 -4.71 1.49 -2.92
N PHE A 179 -5.32 0.43 -2.38
CA PHE A 179 -5.43 0.19 -0.93
C PHE A 179 -4.89 -1.17 -0.51
N MET A 180 -5.41 -2.23 -1.14
CA MET A 180 -5.21 -3.62 -0.73
C MET A 180 -5.12 -4.55 -1.96
N PRO A 181 -3.95 -4.55 -2.63
CA PRO A 181 -3.62 -5.39 -3.78
C PRO A 181 -4.10 -6.84 -3.74
N ILE A 182 -4.71 -7.31 -4.85
CA ILE A 182 -4.98 -8.73 -5.13
C ILE A 182 -4.90 -9.07 -6.63
N SER A 183 -4.33 -10.23 -6.90
CA SER A 183 -4.28 -10.83 -8.23
C SER A 183 -5.64 -11.40 -8.65
N HIS A 184 -6.27 -12.22 -7.80
CA HIS A 184 -7.58 -12.82 -8.05
C HIS A 184 -8.71 -12.03 -7.37
N SER A 185 -9.84 -11.85 -8.07
CA SER A 185 -10.93 -10.97 -7.60
C SER A 185 -12.34 -11.58 -7.73
N SER A 186 -12.45 -12.89 -7.90
CA SER A 186 -13.75 -13.58 -7.94
C SER A 186 -14.46 -13.56 -6.58
N THR A 187 -13.70 -13.75 -5.51
CA THR A 187 -14.16 -13.62 -4.12
C THR A 187 -13.45 -12.48 -3.40
N ILE A 188 -14.16 -11.82 -2.51
CA ILE A 188 -13.69 -10.68 -1.71
C ILE A 188 -13.52 -11.15 -0.28
N SER A 189 -12.33 -10.97 0.28
CA SER A 189 -12.07 -11.32 1.68
C SER A 189 -12.82 -10.39 2.64
N MET A 190 -13.12 -10.89 3.85
CA MET A 190 -13.73 -10.11 4.92
C MET A 190 -13.02 -8.78 5.16
N LYS A 191 -11.68 -8.75 5.22
CA LYS A 191 -10.90 -7.52 5.38
C LYS A 191 -11.24 -6.46 4.31
N ARG A 192 -11.40 -6.87 3.04
CA ARG A 192 -11.78 -5.96 1.94
C ARG A 192 -13.25 -5.58 1.97
N MET A 193 -14.13 -6.48 2.39
CA MET A 193 -15.54 -6.15 2.63
C MET A 193 -15.70 -5.10 3.73
N LEU A 194 -14.92 -5.21 4.81
CA LEU A 194 -14.87 -4.19 5.87
C LEU A 194 -14.34 -2.86 5.35
N SER A 195 -13.32 -2.88 4.48
CA SER A 195 -12.84 -1.64 3.83
C SER A 195 -13.93 -1.00 2.96
N LEU A 196 -14.67 -1.79 2.20
CA LEU A 196 -15.81 -1.30 1.42
C LEU A 196 -16.91 -0.74 2.31
N TYR A 197 -17.24 -1.41 3.39
CA TYR A 197 -18.20 -0.93 4.37
C TYR A 197 -17.78 0.42 4.94
N ALA A 198 -16.54 0.55 5.41
CA ALA A 198 -16.01 1.79 5.95
C ALA A 198 -16.07 2.93 4.93
N ILE A 199 -15.72 2.66 3.66
CA ILE A 199 -15.80 3.65 2.58
C ILE A 199 -17.24 4.08 2.31
N LEU A 200 -18.16 3.12 2.14
CA LEU A 200 -19.56 3.40 1.80
C LEU A 200 -20.34 4.05 2.94
N THR A 201 -19.86 3.91 4.18
CA THR A 201 -20.45 4.52 5.38
C THR A 201 -19.65 5.73 5.89
N GLU A 202 -18.71 6.23 5.08
CA GLU A 202 -17.92 7.45 5.35
C GLU A 202 -17.14 7.38 6.69
N LYS A 203 -16.77 6.18 7.11
CA LYS A 203 -15.99 5.92 8.32
C LYS A 203 -14.55 6.35 8.13
N SER A 204 -13.93 6.84 9.20
CA SER A 204 -12.51 7.22 9.16
C SER A 204 -11.62 6.00 8.90
N ILE A 205 -10.66 6.16 7.98
CA ILE A 205 -9.71 5.13 7.57
C ILE A 205 -8.31 5.76 7.47
N ASN A 206 -7.35 5.24 8.23
CA ASN A 206 -5.94 5.56 8.08
C ASN A 206 -5.36 4.72 6.94
N VAL A 207 -5.38 5.33 5.75
CA VAL A 207 -4.89 4.71 4.50
C VAL A 207 -3.42 4.32 4.62
N GLY A 208 -2.59 5.21 5.19
CA GLY A 208 -1.17 4.99 5.40
C GLY A 208 -0.89 3.74 6.21
N LYS A 209 -1.65 3.48 7.29
CA LYS A 209 -1.52 2.25 8.09
C LYS A 209 -1.82 0.99 7.28
N ILE A 210 -2.86 1.03 6.45
CA ILE A 210 -3.25 -0.12 5.61
C ILE A 210 -2.18 -0.38 4.54
N ILE A 211 -1.76 0.64 3.80
CA ILE A 211 -0.73 0.50 2.74
C ILE A 211 0.60 0.04 3.34
N LEU A 212 1.04 0.63 4.46
CA LEU A 212 2.25 0.23 5.16
C LEU A 212 2.21 -1.26 5.48
N LYS A 213 1.09 -1.74 6.04
CA LYS A 213 0.90 -3.16 6.33
C LYS A 213 1.00 -4.03 5.08
N GLU A 214 0.36 -3.63 3.98
CA GLU A 214 0.40 -4.39 2.73
C GLU A 214 1.80 -4.40 2.09
N ILE A 215 2.60 -3.32 2.22
CA ILE A 215 4.01 -3.28 1.81
C ILE A 215 4.84 -4.28 2.61
N HIS A 216 4.74 -4.28 3.95
CA HIS A 216 5.46 -5.22 4.80
C HIS A 216 5.03 -6.67 4.55
N ASP A 217 3.72 -6.92 4.45
CA ASP A 217 3.18 -8.26 4.16
C ASP A 217 3.66 -8.76 2.78
N CYS A 218 3.77 -7.88 1.78
CA CYS A 218 4.32 -8.18 0.45
C CYS A 218 5.81 -8.56 0.52
N ALA A 219 6.62 -7.75 1.21
CA ALA A 219 8.05 -8.00 1.38
C ALA A 219 8.32 -9.31 2.17
N LYS A 220 7.52 -9.58 3.20
CA LYS A 220 7.64 -10.77 4.05
C LYS A 220 7.30 -12.05 3.32
N LYS A 221 6.18 -12.05 2.58
CA LYS A 221 5.69 -13.25 1.89
C LYS A 221 6.44 -13.55 0.59
N LYS A 222 7.39 -12.69 0.18
CA LYS A 222 7.99 -12.68 -1.16
C LYS A 222 6.88 -12.81 -2.20
N ALA A 223 5.90 -11.91 -2.13
CA ALA A 223 4.71 -11.98 -2.98
C ALA A 223 5.11 -12.11 -4.46
N GLU A 224 4.25 -12.71 -5.27
CA GLU A 224 4.56 -12.89 -6.70
C GLU A 224 4.74 -11.55 -7.42
N SER A 225 4.17 -10.46 -6.92
CA SER A 225 4.31 -9.12 -7.48
C SER A 225 4.62 -8.08 -6.40
N ALA A 226 5.45 -7.09 -6.74
CA ALA A 226 5.66 -5.91 -5.92
C ALA A 226 4.37 -5.06 -5.89
N TYR A 227 4.02 -4.56 -4.71
CA TYR A 227 2.86 -3.72 -4.52
C TYR A 227 3.25 -2.24 -4.52
N PHE A 228 2.31 -1.37 -4.88
CA PHE A 228 2.46 0.08 -4.82
C PHE A 228 3.73 0.65 -5.47
N PRO A 229 4.04 0.31 -6.73
CA PRO A 229 5.30 0.71 -7.36
C PRO A 229 5.42 2.23 -7.55
N SER A 230 4.32 2.92 -7.83
CA SER A 230 4.31 4.39 -8.06
C SER A 230 4.48 5.15 -6.73
N LEU A 231 3.79 4.69 -5.69
CA LEU A 231 3.94 5.21 -4.34
C LEU A 231 5.36 5.01 -3.83
N THR A 232 5.91 3.81 -3.98
CA THR A 232 7.29 3.48 -3.58
C THR A 232 8.30 4.38 -4.29
N THR A 233 8.11 4.56 -5.61
CA THR A 233 8.92 5.52 -6.40
C THR A 233 8.80 6.94 -5.83
N SER A 234 7.58 7.39 -5.53
CA SER A 234 7.33 8.74 -5.01
C SER A 234 7.96 8.97 -3.64
N LEU A 235 7.95 7.96 -2.76
CA LEU A 235 8.68 8.01 -1.48
C LEU A 235 10.19 8.16 -1.69
N CYS A 236 10.76 7.39 -2.61
CA CYS A 236 12.19 7.48 -2.95
C CYS A 236 12.55 8.87 -3.50
N LEU A 237 11.73 9.41 -4.41
CA LEU A 237 11.94 10.74 -4.98
C LEU A 237 11.84 11.85 -3.93
N ARG A 238 10.87 11.77 -3.01
CA ARG A 238 10.77 12.70 -1.87
C ARG A 238 11.98 12.66 -0.94
N ALA A 239 12.61 11.49 -0.80
CA ALA A 239 13.87 11.31 -0.07
C ALA A 239 15.12 11.69 -0.89
N CYS A 240 14.93 12.32 -2.05
CA CYS A 240 16.00 12.74 -2.97
C CYS A 240 16.87 11.58 -3.48
N VAL A 241 16.28 10.38 -3.61
CA VAL A 241 16.91 9.27 -4.33
C VAL A 241 16.81 9.56 -5.82
N LYS A 242 17.95 9.56 -6.51
CA LYS A 242 17.99 9.81 -7.96
C LYS A 242 17.49 8.59 -8.72
N THR A 243 16.74 8.80 -9.80
CA THR A 243 16.46 7.77 -10.82
C THR A 243 17.71 7.48 -11.65
N GLN A 244 17.75 6.34 -12.37
CA GLN A 244 18.92 6.03 -13.20
C GLN A 244 19.11 6.97 -14.41
N GLU A 245 18.04 7.55 -14.94
CA GLU A 245 18.12 8.56 -16.01
C GLU A 245 18.93 9.80 -15.57
N ASN A 246 18.80 10.20 -14.30
CA ASN A 246 19.52 11.34 -13.71
C ASN A 246 21.01 11.05 -13.41
N LEU A 247 21.48 9.81 -13.55
CA LEU A 247 22.88 9.46 -13.38
C LEU A 247 23.68 9.56 -14.69
N LYS A 248 23.00 9.46 -15.84
CA LYS A 248 23.64 9.55 -17.17
C LYS A 248 23.90 11.01 -17.60
N GLY A 249 23.17 11.99 -17.06
CA GLY A 249 23.31 13.42 -17.40
C GLY A 249 24.41 14.19 -16.67
N ARG A 250 25.39 13.52 -16.03
CA ARG A 250 26.53 14.16 -15.34
C ARG A 250 27.89 13.99 -16.03
N TYR A 251 27.88 13.52 -17.27
CA TYR A 251 29.03 13.51 -18.16
C TYR A 251 28.68 14.27 -19.44
N VAL A 252 28.64 15.61 -19.34
CA VAL A 252 28.88 16.53 -20.47
C VAL A 252 29.71 17.67 -19.92
#